data_AF-A0A8J9WJU8-F1
#
_entry.id   AF-A0A8J9WJU8-F1
#
_cell.length_a   1.000
_cell.length_b   1.000
_cell.length_c   1.000
_cell.angle_alpha   90.00
_cell.angle_beta   90.00
_cell.angle_gamma   90.00
#
_symmetry.space_group_name_H-M   'P 1'
#
loop_
_entity.id
_entity.type
_entity.pdbx_description
1 polymer ?
#
loop_
_entity_poly.entity_id
_entity_poly.type
_entity_poly.pdbx_seq_one_letter_code
_entity_poly.pdbx_strand_id
1 'polypeptide(L)'
;MGCCGSKSSGLYSTSFQPHEKLSYAASQYGSDGAQVGVSVAGMLTCLSLSQLSVVDIQPNYIFAALFDIHGSKHAAEFCTSEVLEVVAQQTSTYPANVSEALRQTFLRLDELFLASRAFSDSVKASSGASGTMVFLDRRMHRVHLGCSGGSNIVLGELVHGLAVQIADAQFLCPPVMLDSHTICPIGTGRWKQQSLAEAYNRGRRSPADRVEWDGHPKQAAVHTVERQLTAVHESIIIGSPGLWGLTSPDAAALRSHFYLRATADLDTQANDRAGDSAANTADHLVIFAEQQITDRLPRPAGADVVAMVLTFKWPANSINQAFTGKSMLESLQQYSTEQHAARAKRNWRMVRTLCVEYRRAHRRMVVQKWQRAVRLALAAGMKQARRLEEELWKRERMVVNVSPSLKVRNQKGQEVSLRAMHFDLTAVA
;
A
#
# COMPACT_ATOMS: atom_id res chain seq x y z
N MET A 1 -6.04 -11.31 -60.30
CA MET A 1 -5.07 -10.30 -59.83
C MET A 1 -5.79 -9.39 -58.86
N GLY A 2 -5.53 -9.52 -57.56
CA GLY A 2 -6.24 -8.78 -56.51
C GLY A 2 -5.35 -8.70 -55.27
N CYS A 3 -5.06 -7.47 -54.87
CA CYS A 3 -3.95 -7.07 -54.02
C CYS A 3 -3.91 -7.68 -52.62
N CYS A 4 -2.72 -8.11 -52.20
CA CYS A 4 -2.35 -8.43 -50.83
C CYS A 4 -2.40 -7.15 -49.96
N GLY A 5 -3.27 -7.13 -48.96
CA GLY A 5 -3.25 -6.15 -47.88
C GLY A 5 -2.27 -6.60 -46.79
N SER A 6 -1.13 -5.91 -46.70
CA SER A 6 -0.15 -6.05 -45.63
C SER A 6 -0.74 -5.53 -44.31
N LYS A 7 -0.79 -6.40 -43.29
CA LYS A 7 -1.11 -6.01 -41.92
C LYS A 7 0.12 -5.40 -41.27
N SER A 8 0.12 -4.09 -41.07
CA SER A 8 1.10 -3.40 -40.24
C SER A 8 0.75 -3.61 -38.76
N SER A 9 1.62 -4.33 -38.06
CA SER A 9 1.62 -4.44 -36.60
C SER A 9 2.16 -3.13 -36.01
N GLY A 10 1.25 -2.22 -35.66
CA GLY A 10 1.57 -1.00 -34.91
C GLY A 10 1.93 -1.34 -33.46
N LEU A 11 3.22 -1.28 -33.12
CA LEU A 11 3.69 -1.21 -31.74
C LEU A 11 3.31 0.16 -31.18
N TYR A 12 2.19 0.22 -30.44
CA TYR A 12 1.86 1.40 -29.64
C TYR A 12 2.82 1.46 -28.45
N SER A 13 3.79 2.37 -28.53
CA SER A 13 4.51 2.85 -27.36
C SER A 13 3.54 3.66 -26.50
N THR A 14 2.96 3.01 -25.49
CA THR A 14 2.19 3.70 -24.45
C THR A 14 3.17 4.46 -23.57
N SER A 15 3.20 5.78 -23.73
CA SER A 15 3.88 6.67 -22.78
C SER A 15 3.22 6.50 -21.41
N PHE A 16 3.89 5.80 -20.50
CA PHE A 16 3.43 5.65 -19.12
C PHE A 16 3.39 7.04 -18.46
N GLN A 17 2.19 7.50 -18.11
CA GLN A 17 2.04 8.69 -17.27
C GLN A 17 2.45 8.36 -15.82
N PRO A 18 3.02 9.31 -15.08
CA PRO A 18 3.42 9.10 -13.70
C PRO A 18 2.20 8.70 -12.84
N HIS A 19 2.31 7.55 -12.17
CA HIS A 19 1.29 7.01 -11.28
C HIS A 19 0.88 8.04 -10.21
N GLU A 20 -0.43 8.29 -10.09
CA GLU A 20 -0.98 9.14 -9.03
C GLU A 20 -0.82 8.41 -7.69
N LYS A 21 0.05 8.93 -6.82
CA LYS A 21 0.25 8.42 -5.45
C LYS A 21 -0.69 9.17 -4.52
N LEU A 22 -1.69 8.48 -3.99
CA LEU A 22 -2.52 8.99 -2.90
C LEU A 22 -2.00 8.41 -1.58
N SER A 23 -1.73 9.32 -0.66
CA SER A 23 -1.24 9.04 0.67
C SER A 23 -2.18 9.72 1.65
N TYR A 24 -2.82 8.93 2.50
CA TYR A 24 -3.69 9.43 3.57
C TYR A 24 -3.14 8.97 4.90
N ALA A 25 -3.03 9.89 5.86
CA ALA A 25 -2.64 9.59 7.23
C ALA A 25 -3.58 10.31 8.21
N ALA A 26 -4.15 9.56 9.15
CA ALA A 26 -4.94 10.10 10.25
C ALA A 26 -4.44 9.55 11.58
N SER A 27 -4.43 10.39 12.62
CA SER A 27 -4.13 9.98 13.99
C SER A 27 -5.13 10.62 14.94
N GLN A 28 -5.56 9.87 15.95
CA GLN A 28 -6.42 10.39 17.01
C GLN A 28 -5.82 10.03 18.38
N TYR A 29 -5.67 11.06 19.21
CA TYR A 29 -5.14 10.94 20.56
C TYR A 29 -6.28 10.65 21.55
N GLY A 30 -6.19 9.54 22.28
CA GLY A 30 -7.02 9.26 23.46
C GLY A 30 -6.19 9.42 24.73
N SER A 31 -6.77 9.92 25.82
CA SER A 31 -6.08 10.16 27.09
C SER A 31 -5.57 8.88 27.77
N ASP A 32 -6.26 7.75 27.57
CA ASP A 32 -6.07 6.54 28.40
C ASP A 32 -5.87 5.23 27.60
N GLY A 33 -5.57 5.31 26.31
CA GLY A 33 -5.44 4.12 25.44
C GLY A 33 -4.33 4.20 24.40
N ALA A 34 -4.09 3.08 23.72
CA ALA A 34 -3.18 3.05 22.57
C ALA A 34 -3.63 4.08 21.53
N GLN A 35 -2.69 4.90 21.05
CA GLN A 35 -2.95 5.78 19.92
C GLN A 35 -2.85 4.94 18.66
N VAL A 36 -3.76 5.19 17.73
CA VAL A 36 -3.78 4.46 16.46
C VAL A 36 -3.59 5.47 15.33
N GLY A 37 -2.55 5.24 14.53
CA GLY A 37 -2.38 5.90 13.25
C GLY A 37 -2.94 5.01 12.14
N VAL A 38 -3.65 5.58 11.18
CA VAL A 38 -4.07 4.85 9.97
C VAL A 38 -3.37 5.49 8.78
N SER A 39 -2.72 4.67 7.96
CA SER A 39 -2.09 5.09 6.71
C SER A 39 -2.58 4.25 5.54
N VAL A 40 -2.87 4.87 4.40
CA VAL A 40 -3.28 4.18 3.17
C VAL A 40 -2.40 4.67 2.03
N ALA A 41 -1.94 3.73 1.20
CA ALA A 41 -1.19 4.01 0.00
C ALA A 41 -1.44 2.94 -1.07
N GLY A 42 -1.20 3.30 -2.31
CA GLY A 42 -1.22 2.33 -3.39
C GLY A 42 -0.64 2.85 -4.69
N MET A 43 -0.38 1.90 -5.57
CA MET A 43 0.06 2.08 -6.93
C MET A 43 -1.00 1.43 -7.81
N LEU A 44 -1.87 2.29 -8.34
CA LEU A 44 -2.98 1.87 -9.16
C LEU A 44 -2.63 2.03 -10.63
N THR A 45 -2.98 1.03 -11.42
CA THR A 45 -2.81 1.04 -12.86
C THR A 45 -3.96 1.73 -13.57
N CYS A 46 -5.14 1.82 -12.95
CA CYS A 46 -6.35 2.31 -13.61
C CYS A 46 -7.26 3.22 -12.78
N LEU A 47 -7.05 3.42 -11.46
CA LEU A 47 -8.04 4.08 -10.60
C LEU A 47 -7.41 4.91 -9.46
N SER A 48 -8.26 5.60 -8.68
CA SER A 48 -7.86 6.37 -7.49
C SER A 48 -8.13 5.59 -6.18
N LEU A 49 -7.26 5.75 -5.19
CA LEU A 49 -7.30 4.99 -3.91
C LEU A 49 -8.46 5.34 -2.98
N SER A 50 -8.98 6.56 -3.07
CA SER A 50 -10.15 7.02 -2.28
C SER A 50 -11.40 6.20 -2.58
N GLN A 51 -11.41 5.44 -3.67
CA GLN A 51 -12.54 4.61 -4.09
C GLN A 51 -12.51 3.19 -3.50
N LEU A 52 -11.40 2.80 -2.86
CA LEU A 52 -11.15 1.42 -2.44
C LEU A 52 -11.04 1.25 -0.92
N SER A 53 -11.01 2.35 -0.17
CA SER A 53 -10.78 2.29 1.27
C SER A 53 -11.72 3.20 2.04
N VAL A 54 -12.09 2.76 3.24
CA VAL A 54 -12.91 3.51 4.19
C VAL A 54 -12.24 3.45 5.54
N VAL A 55 -12.19 4.58 6.24
CA VAL A 55 -11.70 4.67 7.62
C VAL A 55 -12.68 5.54 8.41
N ASP A 56 -13.30 4.96 9.44
CA ASP A 56 -14.11 5.67 10.43
C ASP A 56 -13.42 5.59 11.79
N ILE A 57 -13.06 6.75 12.33
CA ILE A 57 -12.33 6.87 13.59
C ILE A 57 -13.28 7.49 14.61
N GLN A 58 -13.76 6.66 15.53
CA GLN A 58 -14.61 7.07 16.64
C GLN A 58 -13.84 7.03 17.97
N PRO A 59 -14.35 7.68 19.03
CA PRO A 59 -13.70 7.67 20.34
C PRO A 59 -13.48 6.25 20.88
N ASN A 60 -14.44 5.34 20.64
CA ASN A 60 -14.44 4.00 21.22
C ASN A 60 -13.97 2.90 20.26
N TYR A 61 -14.03 3.14 18.95
CA TYR A 61 -13.66 2.14 17.97
C TYR A 61 -13.01 2.76 16.74
N ILE A 62 -12.31 1.94 15.97
CA ILE A 62 -11.83 2.28 14.63
C ILE A 62 -12.34 1.22 13.68
N PHE A 63 -13.02 1.66 12.63
CA PHE A 63 -13.40 0.79 11.53
C PHE A 63 -12.57 1.14 10.31
N ALA A 64 -11.99 0.13 9.67
CA ALA A 64 -11.27 0.30 8.42
C ALA A 64 -11.64 -0.82 7.45
N ALA A 65 -11.84 -0.47 6.18
CA ALA A 65 -12.14 -1.44 5.13
C ALA A 65 -11.30 -1.17 3.88
N LEU A 66 -10.90 -2.24 3.19
CA LEU A 66 -10.26 -2.20 1.88
C LEU A 66 -11.02 -3.15 0.95
N PHE A 67 -11.43 -2.66 -0.22
CA PHE A 67 -12.11 -3.43 -1.25
C PHE A 67 -11.28 -3.47 -2.53
N ASP A 68 -10.88 -4.67 -2.97
CA ASP A 68 -10.15 -4.85 -4.22
C ASP A 68 -11.11 -5.16 -5.36
N ILE A 69 -10.87 -4.54 -6.51
CA ILE A 69 -11.76 -4.61 -7.68
C ILE A 69 -11.56 -5.91 -8.45
N HIS A 70 -12.68 -6.51 -8.86
CA HIS A 70 -12.74 -7.60 -9.82
C HIS A 70 -13.63 -7.22 -11.01
N GLY A 71 -13.06 -7.21 -12.22
CA GLY A 71 -13.78 -6.86 -13.45
C GLY A 71 -13.98 -5.36 -13.62
N SER A 72 -14.92 -4.74 -12.89
CA SER A 72 -15.15 -3.28 -12.94
C SER A 72 -15.31 -2.67 -11.55
N LYS A 73 -15.06 -1.37 -11.44
CA LYS A 73 -14.99 -0.63 -10.17
C LYS A 73 -16.30 -0.49 -9.38
N HIS A 74 -17.44 -0.67 -10.03
CA HIS A 74 -18.76 -0.33 -9.49
C HIS A 74 -19.08 -1.04 -8.16
N ALA A 75 -18.76 -2.33 -8.04
CA ALA A 75 -18.95 -3.08 -6.79
C ALA A 75 -18.09 -2.53 -5.66
N ALA A 76 -16.81 -2.26 -5.89
CA ALA A 76 -15.93 -1.70 -4.86
C ALA A 76 -16.35 -0.28 -4.46
N GLU A 77 -16.69 0.59 -5.43
CA GLU A 77 -17.21 1.93 -5.16
C GLU A 77 -18.50 1.89 -4.33
N PHE A 78 -19.43 0.97 -4.65
CA PHE A 78 -20.64 0.76 -3.87
C PHE A 78 -20.34 0.27 -2.45
N CYS A 79 -19.40 -0.66 -2.29
CA CYS A 79 -18.99 -1.12 -0.96
C CYS A 79 -18.44 0.04 -0.14
N THR A 80 -17.56 0.84 -0.72
CA THR A 80 -16.96 2.01 -0.08
C THR A 80 -18.03 3.04 0.35
N SER A 81 -19.10 3.24 -0.44
CA SER A 81 -20.16 4.18 -0.06
C SER A 81 -21.10 3.66 1.03
N GLU A 82 -21.45 2.37 0.99
CA GLU A 82 -22.50 1.81 1.86
C GLU A 82 -21.97 1.15 3.14
N VAL A 83 -20.69 0.75 3.19
CA VAL A 83 -20.17 -0.13 4.26
C VAL A 83 -20.36 0.44 5.67
N LEU A 84 -20.22 1.76 5.86
CA LEU A 84 -20.34 2.38 7.19
C LEU A 84 -21.76 2.27 7.74
N GLU A 85 -22.77 2.52 6.91
CA GLU A 85 -24.16 2.39 7.32
C GLU A 85 -24.50 0.92 7.60
N VAL A 86 -24.10 0.01 6.71
CA VAL A 86 -24.40 -1.41 6.86
C VAL A 86 -23.69 -2.00 8.07
N VAL A 87 -22.42 -1.68 8.34
CA VAL A 87 -21.71 -2.19 9.52
C VAL A 87 -22.31 -1.63 10.81
N ALA A 88 -22.74 -0.37 10.84
CA ALA A 88 -23.42 0.21 12.00
C ALA A 88 -24.75 -0.52 12.29
N GLN A 89 -25.54 -0.84 11.25
CA GLN A 89 -26.77 -1.62 11.40
C GLN A 89 -26.49 -3.04 11.89
N GLN A 90 -25.50 -3.73 11.32
CA GLN A 90 -25.17 -5.11 11.72
C GLN A 90 -24.56 -5.18 13.12
N THR A 91 -23.69 -4.25 13.51
CA THR A 91 -23.15 -4.19 14.88
C THR A 91 -24.21 -3.86 15.92
N SER A 92 -25.23 -3.07 15.56
CA SER A 92 -26.41 -2.84 16.42
C SER A 92 -27.29 -4.09 16.55
N THR A 93 -27.37 -4.91 15.50
CA THR A 93 -28.14 -6.16 15.49
C THR A 93 -27.43 -7.28 16.24
N TYR A 94 -26.09 -7.33 16.16
CA TYR A 94 -25.23 -8.34 16.80
C TYR A 94 -24.24 -7.70 17.79
N PRO A 95 -24.70 -6.98 18.83
CA PRO A 95 -23.84 -6.19 19.70
C PRO A 95 -22.86 -7.04 20.54
N ALA A 96 -23.21 -8.30 20.79
CA ALA A 96 -22.37 -9.24 21.52
C ALA A 96 -21.39 -10.03 20.64
N ASN A 97 -21.52 -9.95 19.31
CA ASN A 97 -20.72 -10.75 18.37
C ASN A 97 -20.36 -9.94 17.12
N VAL A 98 -19.35 -9.08 17.28
CA VAL A 98 -18.84 -8.22 16.19
C VAL A 98 -18.32 -9.06 15.01
N SER A 99 -17.74 -10.23 15.26
CA SER A 99 -17.29 -11.13 14.18
C SER A 99 -18.46 -11.57 13.30
N GLU A 100 -19.60 -11.93 13.89
CA GLU A 100 -20.82 -12.22 13.15
C GLU A 100 -21.39 -10.97 12.45
N ALA A 101 -21.34 -9.80 13.11
CA ALA A 101 -21.74 -8.54 12.48
C ALA A 101 -20.96 -8.27 11.19
N LEU A 102 -19.63 -8.40 11.21
CA LEU A 102 -18.77 -8.23 10.02
C LEU A 102 -19.12 -9.24 8.93
N ARG A 103 -19.40 -10.50 9.30
CA ARG A 103 -19.83 -11.53 8.35
C ARG A 103 -21.13 -11.11 7.66
N GLN A 104 -22.12 -10.68 8.44
CA GLN A 104 -23.41 -10.22 7.93
C GLN A 104 -23.29 -8.94 7.11
N THR A 105 -22.32 -8.07 7.41
CA THR A 105 -22.03 -6.87 6.60
C THR A 105 -21.64 -7.25 5.17
N PHE A 106 -20.77 -8.24 4.97
CA PHE A 106 -20.43 -8.72 3.62
C PHE A 106 -21.66 -9.26 2.88
N LEU A 107 -22.47 -10.09 3.54
CA LEU A 107 -23.67 -10.67 2.92
C LEU A 107 -24.67 -9.59 2.54
N ARG A 108 -24.88 -8.63 3.44
CA ARG A 108 -25.83 -7.56 3.22
C ARG A 108 -25.39 -6.60 2.12
N LEU A 109 -24.11 -6.25 2.05
CA LEU A 109 -23.56 -5.45 0.95
C LEU A 109 -23.77 -6.14 -0.41
N ASP A 110 -23.58 -7.45 -0.48
CA ASP A 110 -23.80 -8.22 -1.70
C ASP A 110 -25.28 -8.21 -2.14
N GLU A 111 -26.19 -8.49 -1.21
CA GLU A 111 -27.64 -8.40 -1.46
C GLU A 111 -28.05 -7.01 -1.98
N LEU A 112 -27.58 -5.95 -1.31
CA LEU A 112 -27.91 -4.58 -1.68
C LEU A 112 -27.33 -4.21 -3.05
N PHE A 113 -26.11 -4.63 -3.37
CA PHE A 113 -25.50 -4.39 -4.68
C PHE A 113 -26.27 -5.10 -5.80
N LEU A 114 -26.65 -6.36 -5.61
CA LEU A 114 -27.40 -7.13 -6.62
C LEU A 114 -28.85 -6.64 -6.79
N ALA A 115 -29.47 -6.17 -5.71
CA ALA A 115 -30.81 -5.59 -5.73
C ALA A 115 -30.83 -4.14 -6.23
N SER A 116 -29.69 -3.46 -6.30
CA SER A 116 -29.60 -2.07 -6.71
C SER A 116 -30.11 -1.87 -8.13
N ARG A 117 -30.96 -0.85 -8.29
CA ARG A 117 -31.45 -0.37 -9.59
C ARG A 117 -30.50 0.64 -10.24
N ALA A 118 -29.51 1.13 -9.49
CA ALA A 118 -28.52 2.08 -10.01
C ALA A 118 -27.56 1.44 -11.03
N PHE A 119 -27.41 0.11 -10.99
CA PHE A 119 -26.52 -0.64 -11.86
C PHE A 119 -27.30 -1.52 -12.84
N SER A 120 -26.87 -1.53 -14.10
CA SER A 120 -27.42 -2.46 -15.10
C SER A 120 -27.04 -3.91 -14.77
N ASP A 121 -27.81 -4.86 -15.29
CA ASP A 121 -27.51 -6.29 -15.10
C ASP A 121 -26.14 -6.70 -15.65
N SER A 122 -25.68 -6.05 -16.73
CA SER A 122 -24.33 -6.26 -17.27
C SER A 122 -23.24 -5.86 -16.27
N VAL A 123 -23.42 -4.72 -15.59
CA VAL A 123 -22.50 -4.25 -14.54
C VAL A 123 -22.53 -5.19 -13.35
N LYS A 124 -23.72 -5.53 -12.83
CA LYS A 124 -23.87 -6.45 -11.68
C LYS A 124 -23.29 -7.83 -11.97
N ALA A 125 -23.42 -8.31 -13.21
CA ALA A 125 -22.89 -9.60 -13.62
C ALA A 125 -21.36 -9.65 -13.76
N SER A 126 -20.74 -8.52 -14.11
CA SER A 126 -19.29 -8.44 -14.43
C SER A 126 -18.44 -7.80 -13.35
N SER A 127 -19.02 -6.99 -12.47
CA SER A 127 -18.33 -6.28 -11.38
C SER A 127 -18.37 -7.09 -10.10
N GLY A 128 -17.24 -7.25 -9.44
CA GLY A 128 -17.14 -7.78 -8.09
C GLY A 128 -16.10 -7.03 -7.26
N ALA A 129 -16.13 -7.27 -5.97
CA ALA A 129 -15.13 -6.80 -5.03
C ALA A 129 -14.78 -7.92 -4.05
N SER A 130 -13.48 -8.13 -3.79
CA SER A 130 -13.04 -8.76 -2.55
C SER A 130 -12.90 -7.69 -1.48
N GLY A 131 -12.98 -8.08 -0.22
CA GLY A 131 -12.94 -7.09 0.85
C GLY A 131 -12.29 -7.60 2.11
N THR A 132 -11.73 -6.65 2.84
CA THR A 132 -11.16 -6.84 4.16
C THR A 132 -11.64 -5.74 5.06
N MET A 133 -12.14 -6.10 6.24
CA MET A 133 -12.67 -5.20 7.25
C MET A 133 -11.95 -5.43 8.57
N VAL A 134 -11.65 -4.33 9.26
CA VAL A 134 -11.03 -4.29 10.58
C VAL A 134 -11.93 -3.45 11.48
N PHE A 135 -12.42 -4.06 12.55
CA PHE A 135 -13.11 -3.37 13.62
C PHE A 135 -12.27 -3.48 14.89
N LEU A 136 -11.70 -2.36 15.32
CA LEU A 136 -10.87 -2.26 16.51
C LEU A 136 -11.67 -1.61 17.64
N ASP A 137 -12.01 -2.39 18.66
CA ASP A 137 -12.51 -1.88 19.93
C ASP A 137 -11.34 -1.35 20.76
N ARG A 138 -11.30 -0.02 20.94
CA ARG A 138 -10.22 0.68 21.65
C ARG A 138 -10.32 0.49 23.16
N ARG A 139 -11.52 0.30 23.70
CA ARG A 139 -11.76 0.16 25.15
C ARG A 139 -11.36 -1.22 25.62
N MET A 140 -11.68 -2.23 24.82
CA MET A 140 -11.37 -3.63 25.13
C MET A 140 -10.01 -4.07 24.58
N HIS A 141 -9.34 -3.22 23.79
CA HIS A 141 -8.14 -3.58 23.02
C HIS A 141 -8.34 -4.86 22.20
N ARG A 142 -9.52 -5.01 21.58
CA ARG A 142 -9.84 -6.18 20.75
C ARG A 142 -9.98 -5.79 19.31
N VAL A 143 -9.47 -6.63 18.42
CA VAL A 143 -9.65 -6.46 17.00
C VAL A 143 -10.46 -7.63 16.44
N HIS A 144 -11.48 -7.28 15.67
CA HIS A 144 -12.28 -8.19 14.87
C HIS A 144 -11.93 -7.95 13.41
N LEU A 145 -11.61 -9.02 12.72
CA LEU A 145 -11.14 -9.01 11.35
C LEU A 145 -12.12 -9.83 10.53
N GLY A 146 -12.54 -9.31 9.38
CA GLY A 146 -13.38 -10.01 8.43
C GLY A 146 -12.79 -9.91 7.04
N CYS A 147 -12.45 -11.03 6.40
CA CYS A 147 -11.97 -11.01 5.03
C CYS A 147 -12.75 -11.98 4.15
N SER A 148 -12.87 -11.62 2.89
CA SER A 148 -13.36 -12.51 1.86
C SER A 148 -12.75 -12.16 0.50
N GLY A 149 -12.29 -13.19 -0.21
CA GLY A 149 -11.55 -13.08 -1.47
C GLY A 149 -10.03 -13.09 -1.28
N GLY A 150 -9.30 -12.36 -2.15
CA GLY A 150 -7.83 -12.46 -2.25
C GLY A 150 -7.03 -11.47 -1.40
N SER A 151 -7.67 -10.47 -0.79
CA SER A 151 -7.05 -9.50 0.12
C SER A 151 -6.65 -10.19 1.43
N ASN A 152 -5.52 -9.82 2.02
CA ASN A 152 -5.05 -10.42 3.27
C ASN A 152 -4.68 -9.38 4.34
N ILE A 153 -4.69 -9.84 5.59
CA ILE A 153 -4.30 -9.08 6.78
C ILE A 153 -3.10 -9.75 7.44
N VAL A 154 -2.15 -8.93 7.88
CA VAL A 154 -1.01 -9.31 8.68
C VAL A 154 -1.02 -8.50 9.97
N LEU A 155 -0.87 -9.16 11.12
CA LEU A 155 -0.69 -8.53 12.41
C LEU A 155 0.82 -8.49 12.73
N GLY A 156 1.39 -7.29 12.82
CA GLY A 156 2.80 -7.08 13.14
C GLY A 156 3.03 -7.13 14.64
N GLU A 157 3.89 -8.04 15.10
CA GLU A 157 4.22 -8.23 16.52
C GLU A 157 5.73 -8.05 16.80
N LEU A 158 6.02 -7.41 17.93
CA LEU A 158 7.34 -7.20 18.50
C LEU A 158 7.62 -8.24 19.57
N VAL A 159 8.68 -9.04 19.41
CA VAL A 159 9.06 -10.04 20.40
C VAL A 159 10.55 -9.92 20.76
N HIS A 160 10.86 -9.96 22.05
CA HIS A 160 12.23 -9.84 22.58
C HIS A 160 13.01 -8.57 22.19
N GLY A 161 12.35 -7.44 21.91
CA GLY A 161 13.00 -6.13 21.70
C GLY A 161 13.90 -6.00 20.45
N LEU A 162 14.15 -7.09 19.71
CA LEU A 162 14.98 -7.12 18.50
C LEU A 162 14.50 -8.14 17.45
N ALA A 163 13.51 -8.98 17.76
CA ALA A 163 13.03 -10.01 16.85
C ALA A 163 11.53 -9.87 16.61
N VAL A 164 11.13 -9.43 15.42
CA VAL A 164 9.74 -9.60 14.98
C VAL A 164 9.43 -11.09 15.11
N GLN A 165 8.63 -11.47 16.13
CA GLN A 165 7.88 -12.70 16.02
C GLN A 165 6.85 -12.34 14.98
N ILE A 166 7.05 -12.88 13.80
CA ILE A 166 5.93 -13.24 12.96
C ILE A 166 5.12 -14.17 13.86
N ALA A 167 4.17 -13.67 14.66
CA ALA A 167 2.99 -14.48 14.92
C ALA A 167 2.62 -14.96 13.55
N ASP A 168 2.63 -16.29 13.41
CA ASP A 168 2.33 -17.02 12.20
C ASP A 168 1.56 -16.08 11.28
N ALA A 169 2.17 -15.63 10.19
CA ALA A 169 1.40 -15.06 9.11
C ALA A 169 0.59 -16.21 8.48
N GLN A 170 -0.11 -17.00 9.30
CA GLN A 170 -1.51 -17.28 9.10
C GLN A 170 -2.10 -15.95 8.64
N PHE A 171 -2.08 -15.71 7.33
CA PHE A 171 -3.30 -15.82 6.56
C PHE A 171 -4.45 -16.09 7.53
N LEU A 172 -4.89 -15.03 8.21
CA LEU A 172 -6.02 -15.12 9.14
C LEU A 172 -7.24 -15.64 8.39
N CYS A 173 -7.17 -15.58 7.07
CA CYS A 173 -7.96 -16.28 6.08
C CYS A 173 -7.02 -17.09 5.18
N PRO A 174 -7.25 -18.40 4.94
CA PRO A 174 -6.37 -19.23 4.11
C PRO A 174 -6.13 -18.60 2.73
N PRO A 175 -4.91 -18.71 2.15
CA PRO A 175 -4.61 -18.14 0.85
C PRO A 175 -5.48 -18.85 -0.21
N VAL A 176 -6.54 -18.19 -0.64
CA VAL A 176 -7.34 -18.65 -1.79
C VAL A 176 -6.52 -18.34 -3.03
N MET A 177 -6.07 -19.38 -3.75
CA MET A 177 -5.48 -19.17 -5.07
C MET A 177 -6.53 -18.51 -5.97
N LEU A 178 -6.18 -17.34 -6.50
CA LEU A 178 -7.01 -16.59 -7.43
C LEU A 178 -7.04 -17.31 -8.78
N ASP A 179 -7.94 -18.27 -8.96
CA ASP A 179 -8.32 -18.73 -10.28
C ASP A 179 -9.27 -17.71 -10.92
N SER A 180 -9.32 -17.64 -12.25
CA SER A 180 -10.25 -16.77 -13.02
C SER A 180 -11.75 -17.03 -12.71
N HIS A 181 -12.04 -18.08 -11.93
CA HIS A 181 -13.35 -18.47 -11.42
C HIS A 181 -13.61 -18.06 -9.97
N THR A 182 -12.76 -17.22 -9.37
CA THR A 182 -12.92 -16.81 -7.97
C THR A 182 -14.26 -16.10 -7.76
N ILE A 183 -15.11 -16.68 -6.91
CA ILE A 183 -16.39 -16.10 -6.50
C ILE A 183 -16.08 -14.91 -5.61
N CYS A 184 -16.53 -13.71 -6.00
CA CYS A 184 -16.35 -12.52 -5.18
C CYS A 184 -17.40 -12.49 -4.05
N PRO A 185 -17.04 -12.03 -2.84
CA PRO A 185 -18.02 -11.83 -1.77
C PRO A 185 -19.11 -10.86 -2.19
N ILE A 186 -18.73 -9.76 -2.84
CA ILE A 186 -19.66 -8.72 -3.25
C ILE A 186 -19.66 -8.63 -4.77
N GLY A 187 -20.84 -8.66 -5.37
CA GLY A 187 -21.01 -8.68 -6.81
C GLY A 187 -20.63 -10.02 -7.45
N THR A 188 -20.20 -9.95 -8.70
CA THR A 188 -20.13 -11.06 -9.68
C THR A 188 -21.44 -11.82 -9.79
N GLY A 189 -22.52 -11.09 -10.04
CA GLY A 189 -23.87 -11.65 -10.14
C GLY A 189 -24.00 -12.85 -11.08
N ARG A 190 -23.09 -13.01 -12.05
CA ARG A 190 -23.01 -14.19 -12.92
C ARG A 190 -22.81 -15.53 -12.19
N TRP A 191 -22.30 -15.51 -10.95
CA TRP A 191 -22.14 -16.69 -10.10
C TRP A 191 -23.22 -16.81 -9.02
N LYS A 192 -24.16 -15.86 -8.96
CA LYS A 192 -25.20 -15.78 -7.93
C LYS A 192 -26.63 -15.83 -8.46
N GLN A 193 -26.85 -15.44 -9.73
CA GLN A 193 -28.15 -15.42 -10.37
C GLN A 193 -28.06 -15.86 -11.84
N GLN A 194 -28.96 -16.74 -12.26
CA GLN A 194 -29.02 -17.22 -13.65
C GLN A 194 -29.20 -16.07 -14.66
N SER A 195 -30.11 -15.14 -14.40
CA SER A 195 -30.38 -14.00 -15.28
C SER A 195 -29.14 -13.12 -15.51
N LEU A 196 -28.29 -12.99 -14.48
CA LEU A 196 -27.03 -12.24 -14.57
C LEU A 196 -25.95 -13.05 -15.30
N ALA A 197 -25.93 -14.38 -15.17
CA ALA A 197 -25.06 -15.24 -15.97
C ALA A 197 -25.39 -15.12 -17.47
N GLU A 198 -26.68 -15.13 -17.81
CA GLU A 198 -27.17 -14.90 -19.17
C GLU A 198 -26.83 -13.49 -19.67
N ALA A 199 -26.99 -12.46 -18.83
CA ALA A 199 -26.58 -11.09 -19.15
C ALA A 199 -25.08 -10.97 -19.45
N TYR A 200 -24.23 -11.65 -18.65
CA TYR A 200 -22.79 -11.70 -18.88
C TYR A 200 -22.43 -12.39 -20.21
N ASN A 201 -23.10 -13.49 -20.53
CA ASN A 201 -22.83 -14.28 -21.72
C ASN A 201 -23.28 -13.62 -23.04
N ARG A 202 -24.26 -12.70 -23.01
CA ARG A 202 -24.72 -11.95 -24.20
C ARG A 202 -23.61 -11.19 -24.91
N GLY A 203 -22.57 -10.75 -24.20
CA GLY A 203 -21.41 -10.05 -24.77
C GLY A 203 -20.28 -10.96 -25.26
N ARG A 204 -20.36 -12.28 -25.06
CA ARG A 204 -19.25 -13.21 -25.31
C ARG A 204 -19.43 -13.96 -26.63
N ARG A 205 -18.42 -13.80 -27.50
CA ARG A 205 -18.37 -14.45 -28.82
C ARG A 205 -17.90 -15.91 -28.75
N SER A 206 -16.95 -16.21 -27.87
CA SER A 206 -16.42 -17.56 -27.69
C SER A 206 -17.27 -18.34 -26.68
N PRO A 207 -17.69 -19.58 -26.99
CA PRO A 207 -18.30 -20.48 -26.00
C PRO A 207 -17.38 -20.73 -24.79
N ALA A 208 -16.06 -20.75 -25.00
CA ALA A 208 -15.09 -20.96 -23.92
C ALA A 208 -15.04 -19.81 -22.90
N ASP A 209 -15.52 -18.62 -23.26
CA ASP A 209 -15.57 -17.46 -22.35
C ASP A 209 -16.92 -17.36 -21.61
N ARG A 210 -17.86 -18.25 -21.90
CA ARG A 210 -19.18 -18.24 -21.28
C ARG A 210 -19.12 -18.89 -19.90
N VAL A 211 -19.87 -18.31 -18.98
CA VAL A 211 -20.06 -18.86 -17.64
C VAL A 211 -21.26 -19.81 -17.69
N GLU A 212 -21.02 -21.07 -17.29
CA GLU A 212 -22.09 -22.05 -17.07
C GLU A 212 -22.68 -21.87 -15.68
N TRP A 213 -24.00 -21.79 -15.63
CA TRP A 213 -24.76 -21.71 -14.39
C TRP A 213 -25.11 -23.12 -13.92
N ASP A 214 -24.64 -23.51 -12.74
CA ASP A 214 -24.82 -24.86 -12.18
C ASP A 214 -26.10 -25.02 -11.34
N GLY A 215 -27.00 -24.03 -11.37
CA GLY A 215 -28.27 -24.08 -10.64
C GLY A 215 -28.20 -23.55 -9.21
N HIS A 216 -27.01 -23.24 -8.68
CA HIS A 216 -26.85 -22.87 -7.27
C HIS A 216 -26.12 -21.52 -7.10
N PRO A 217 -26.70 -20.56 -6.35
CA PRO A 217 -26.00 -19.33 -5.97
C PRO A 217 -24.71 -19.64 -5.21
N LYS A 218 -23.58 -19.15 -5.73
CA LYS A 218 -22.29 -19.29 -5.09
C LYS A 218 -22.04 -18.11 -4.18
N GLN A 219 -21.82 -18.39 -2.90
CA GLN A 219 -21.46 -17.38 -1.92
C GLN A 219 -19.98 -17.53 -1.57
N ALA A 220 -19.23 -16.43 -1.59
CA ALA A 220 -17.86 -16.48 -1.14
C ALA A 220 -17.83 -16.70 0.38
N ALA A 221 -16.91 -17.54 0.85
CA ALA A 221 -16.67 -17.70 2.27
C ALA A 221 -16.18 -16.37 2.86
N VAL A 222 -16.77 -15.99 3.99
CA VAL A 222 -16.27 -14.88 4.80
C VAL A 222 -15.64 -15.46 6.04
N HIS A 223 -14.36 -15.18 6.22
CA HIS A 223 -13.58 -15.64 7.35
C HIS A 223 -13.46 -14.51 8.34
N THR A 224 -13.74 -14.81 9.60
CA THR A 224 -13.66 -13.83 10.68
C THR A 224 -12.74 -14.31 11.78
N VAL A 225 -11.97 -13.38 12.34
CA VAL A 225 -11.02 -13.66 13.41
C VAL A 225 -11.11 -12.57 14.47
N GLU A 226 -11.20 -12.97 15.72
CA GLU A 226 -11.07 -12.09 16.88
C GLU A 226 -9.69 -12.26 17.50
N ARG A 227 -9.02 -11.14 17.82
CA ARG A 227 -7.74 -11.13 18.54
C ARG A 227 -7.74 -10.07 19.64
N GLN A 228 -7.26 -10.46 20.81
CA GLN A 228 -6.94 -9.53 21.88
C GLN A 228 -5.59 -8.88 21.59
N LEU A 229 -5.57 -7.57 21.46
CA LEU A 229 -4.35 -6.79 21.32
C LEU A 229 -3.69 -6.57 22.67
N THR A 230 -2.38 -6.48 22.61
CA THR A 230 -1.42 -6.27 23.70
C THR A 230 -0.29 -5.39 23.19
N ALA A 231 0.57 -4.89 24.08
CA ALA A 231 1.65 -3.98 23.69
C ALA A 231 2.73 -4.60 22.78
N VAL A 232 2.71 -5.91 22.52
CA VAL A 232 3.58 -6.51 21.49
C VAL A 232 3.08 -6.22 20.08
N HIS A 233 1.79 -5.91 19.88
CA HIS A 233 1.26 -5.67 18.55
C HIS A 233 1.55 -4.24 18.13
N GLU A 234 2.33 -4.05 17.06
CA GLU A 234 2.75 -2.72 16.61
C GLU A 234 1.94 -2.24 15.40
N SER A 235 1.45 -3.14 14.56
CA SER A 235 0.65 -2.75 13.40
C SER A 235 -0.32 -3.82 12.91
N ILE A 236 -1.37 -3.42 12.20
CA ILE A 236 -2.19 -4.26 11.32
C ILE A 236 -1.95 -3.78 9.90
N ILE A 237 -1.53 -4.68 9.02
CA ILE A 237 -1.28 -4.40 7.61
C ILE A 237 -2.34 -5.13 6.79
N ILE A 238 -3.17 -4.37 6.09
CA ILE A 238 -4.10 -4.86 5.08
C ILE A 238 -3.45 -4.65 3.71
N GLY A 239 -3.46 -5.66 2.85
CA GLY A 239 -2.89 -5.57 1.51
C GLY A 239 -3.76 -6.21 0.44
N SER A 240 -3.67 -5.64 -0.76
CA SER A 240 -4.26 -6.24 -1.96
C SER A 240 -3.51 -7.51 -2.37
N PRO A 241 -4.11 -8.39 -3.19
CA PRO A 241 -3.40 -9.51 -3.81
C PRO A 241 -2.10 -9.09 -4.52
N GLY A 242 -2.10 -7.90 -5.15
CA GLY A 242 -0.92 -7.34 -5.80
C GLY A 242 0.24 -7.09 -4.82
N LEU A 243 -0.05 -6.59 -3.62
CA LEU A 243 0.97 -6.42 -2.57
C LEU A 243 1.55 -7.77 -2.14
N TRP A 244 0.68 -8.75 -1.88
CA TRP A 244 1.09 -10.06 -1.36
C TRP A 244 1.77 -10.94 -2.41
N GLY A 245 1.48 -10.73 -3.70
CA GLY A 245 2.22 -11.36 -4.79
C GLY A 245 3.68 -10.89 -4.90
N LEU A 246 3.99 -9.71 -4.34
CA LEU A 246 5.31 -9.08 -4.43
C LEU A 246 6.09 -9.13 -3.13
N THR A 247 5.39 -9.11 -2.00
CA THR A 247 5.98 -9.03 -0.66
C THR A 247 5.45 -10.14 0.21
N SER A 248 6.35 -10.86 0.90
CA SER A 248 5.91 -11.82 1.91
C SER A 248 5.36 -11.07 3.13
N PRO A 249 4.39 -11.66 3.85
CA PRO A 249 3.90 -11.12 5.13
C PRO A 249 5.02 -10.77 6.10
N ASP A 250 6.00 -11.67 6.26
CA ASP A 250 7.18 -11.48 7.10
C ASP A 250 7.96 -10.21 6.72
N ALA A 251 8.18 -9.99 5.41
CA ALA A 251 8.90 -8.84 4.92
C ALA A 251 8.11 -7.54 5.11
N ALA A 252 6.79 -7.56 4.91
CA ALA A 252 5.92 -6.42 5.13
C ALA A 252 5.90 -5.99 6.60
N ALA A 253 5.73 -6.95 7.52
CA ALA A 253 5.75 -6.68 8.97
C ALA A 253 7.09 -6.12 9.43
N LEU A 254 8.21 -6.73 9.02
CA LEU A 254 9.56 -6.26 9.35
C LEU A 254 9.84 -4.85 8.79
N ARG A 255 9.41 -4.58 7.55
CA ARG A 255 9.57 -3.25 6.93
C ARG A 255 8.75 -2.20 7.65
N SER A 256 7.50 -2.52 7.99
CA SER A 256 6.64 -1.64 8.80
C SER A 256 7.30 -1.31 10.13
N HIS A 257 7.79 -2.32 10.86
CA HIS A 257 8.50 -2.14 12.13
C HIS A 257 9.71 -1.20 12.01
N PHE A 258 10.64 -1.50 11.10
CA PHE A 258 11.85 -0.69 10.96
C PHE A 258 11.56 0.73 10.49
N TYR A 259 10.54 0.90 9.64
CA TYR A 259 10.10 2.21 9.21
C TYR A 259 9.57 3.02 10.40
N LEU A 260 8.65 2.46 11.18
CA LEU A 260 8.09 3.11 12.37
C LEU A 260 9.15 3.53 13.37
N ARG A 261 10.18 2.71 13.58
CA ARG A 261 11.32 3.04 14.45
C ARG A 261 12.18 4.16 13.88
N ALA A 262 12.41 4.18 12.57
CA ALA A 262 13.20 5.22 11.92
C ALA A 262 12.46 6.56 11.83
N THR A 263 11.12 6.55 11.81
CA THR A 263 10.30 7.77 11.71
C THR A 263 9.79 8.28 13.05
N ALA A 264 9.87 7.51 14.13
CA ALA A 264 9.50 7.98 15.48
C ALA A 264 10.25 9.26 15.87
N ASP A 265 11.50 9.40 15.44
CA ASP A 265 12.33 10.60 15.65
C ASP A 265 12.01 11.74 14.66
N LEU A 266 11.32 11.42 13.55
CA LEU A 266 10.96 12.36 12.49
C LEU A 266 9.60 13.01 12.73
N ASP A 267 8.64 12.32 13.35
CA ASP A 267 7.35 12.94 13.76
C ASP A 267 7.59 14.12 14.71
N THR A 268 8.59 14.02 15.60
CA THR A 268 9.05 15.12 16.46
C THR A 268 9.64 16.29 15.67
N GLN A 269 10.16 16.06 14.46
CA GLN A 269 10.75 17.08 13.59
C GLN A 269 9.77 17.60 12.51
N ALA A 270 8.74 16.82 12.16
CA ALA A 270 7.83 17.10 11.06
C ALA A 270 6.71 18.09 11.44
N ASN A 271 6.39 18.23 12.73
CA ASN A 271 5.50 19.28 13.22
C ASN A 271 5.96 20.70 12.83
N ASP A 272 7.24 20.88 12.46
CA ASP A 272 7.79 22.17 12.04
C ASP A 272 7.74 22.44 10.53
N ARG A 273 7.33 21.47 9.69
CA ARG A 273 7.34 21.61 8.21
C ARG A 273 5.99 21.25 7.60
N ALA A 274 5.03 22.17 7.74
CA ALA A 274 3.74 22.11 7.05
C ALA A 274 3.92 22.33 5.54
N GLY A 275 4.03 21.28 4.73
CA GLY A 275 3.97 21.43 3.27
C GLY A 275 4.33 20.21 2.43
N ASP A 276 5.24 19.35 2.89
CA ASP A 276 5.57 18.11 2.18
C ASP A 276 4.76 16.95 2.78
N SER A 277 4.02 16.23 1.93
CA SER A 277 3.31 15.00 2.33
C SER A 277 4.30 14.05 2.99
N ALA A 278 4.21 13.92 4.31
CA ALA A 278 5.11 13.10 5.08
C ALA A 278 4.97 11.65 4.60
N ALA A 279 6.09 11.05 4.20
CA ALA A 279 6.10 9.64 3.84
C ALA A 279 5.47 8.84 4.98
N ASN A 280 4.52 7.96 4.67
CA ASN A 280 3.83 7.15 5.65
C ASN A 280 4.23 5.66 5.52
N THR A 281 3.79 4.84 6.48
CA THR A 281 4.18 3.42 6.52
C THR A 281 3.61 2.63 5.35
N ALA A 282 2.38 2.92 4.93
CA ALA A 282 1.78 2.28 3.75
C ALA A 282 2.54 2.64 2.46
N ASP A 283 2.93 3.91 2.27
CA ASP A 283 3.74 4.36 1.13
C ASP A 283 5.07 3.62 1.08
N HIS A 284 5.70 3.44 2.25
CA HIS A 284 6.94 2.68 2.36
C HIS A 284 6.78 1.23 1.87
N LEU A 285 5.68 0.57 2.24
CA LEU A 285 5.39 -0.80 1.80
C LEU A 285 5.11 -0.88 0.29
N VAL A 286 4.35 0.06 -0.25
CA VAL A 286 4.04 0.10 -1.69
C VAL A 286 5.30 0.36 -2.52
N ILE A 287 6.15 1.30 -2.09
CA ILE A 287 7.45 1.56 -2.74
C ILE A 287 8.36 0.31 -2.66
N PHE A 288 8.35 -0.39 -1.52
CA PHE A 288 9.11 -1.62 -1.37
C PHE A 288 8.61 -2.71 -2.34
N ALA A 289 7.30 -2.88 -2.50
CA ALA A 289 6.72 -3.80 -3.46
C ALA A 289 7.05 -3.42 -4.92
N GLU A 290 6.99 -2.13 -5.25
CA GLU A 290 7.40 -1.59 -6.56
C GLU A 290 8.88 -1.90 -6.88
N GLN A 291 9.76 -1.81 -5.88
CA GLN A 291 11.17 -2.19 -6.03
C GLN A 291 11.33 -3.69 -6.33
N GLN A 292 10.51 -4.56 -5.73
CA GLN A 292 10.52 -5.99 -6.04
C GLN A 292 10.09 -6.27 -7.49
N ILE A 293 9.16 -5.49 -8.05
CA ILE A 293 8.77 -5.57 -9.47
C ILE A 293 9.95 -5.21 -10.38
N THR A 294 10.72 -4.18 -10.03
CA THR A 294 11.85 -3.72 -10.84
C THR A 294 12.97 -4.75 -10.89
N ASP A 295 13.17 -5.47 -9.79
CA ASP A 295 14.24 -6.47 -9.67
C ASP A 295 13.81 -7.87 -10.22
N ARG A 296 12.50 -8.13 -10.44
CA ARG A 296 11.96 -9.40 -10.99
C ARG A 296 11.34 -9.19 -12.38
N LEU A 297 12.05 -9.58 -13.43
CA LEU A 297 11.47 -9.71 -14.78
C LEU A 297 10.91 -11.12 -14.98
N PRO A 298 9.71 -11.28 -15.59
CA PRO A 298 8.78 -10.27 -16.10
C PRO A 298 7.84 -9.69 -15.03
N ARG A 299 7.41 -8.42 -15.19
CA ARG A 299 6.42 -7.79 -14.30
C ARG A 299 5.12 -8.60 -14.34
N PRO A 300 4.49 -8.94 -13.20
CA PRO A 300 3.11 -9.41 -13.21
C PRO A 300 2.26 -8.28 -13.80
N ALA A 301 1.65 -8.54 -14.96
CA ALA A 301 0.90 -7.52 -15.68
C ALA A 301 -0.36 -7.11 -14.88
N GLY A 302 -0.50 -5.81 -14.61
CA GLY A 302 -1.78 -5.21 -14.23
C GLY A 302 -2.30 -5.46 -12.81
N ALA A 303 -1.46 -5.91 -11.87
CA ALA A 303 -1.90 -6.06 -10.48
C ALA A 303 -1.80 -4.71 -9.74
N ASP A 304 -2.93 -4.21 -9.26
CA ASP A 304 -2.99 -3.05 -8.38
C ASP A 304 -2.38 -3.39 -7.01
N VAL A 305 -1.43 -2.58 -6.56
CA VAL A 305 -0.74 -2.76 -5.28
C VAL A 305 -1.28 -1.74 -4.29
N VAL A 306 -2.03 -2.20 -3.28
CA VAL A 306 -2.60 -1.33 -2.24
C VAL A 306 -2.20 -1.87 -0.87
N ALA A 307 -1.84 -0.95 0.02
CA ALA A 307 -1.56 -1.23 1.41
C ALA A 307 -2.30 -0.24 2.30
N MET A 308 -2.89 -0.74 3.39
CA MET A 308 -3.38 0.05 4.50
C MET A 308 -2.71 -0.46 5.77
N VAL A 309 -2.17 0.44 6.59
CA VAL A 309 -1.47 0.11 7.82
C VAL A 309 -2.07 0.88 8.98
N LEU A 310 -2.61 0.16 9.96
CA LEU A 310 -2.97 0.69 11.26
C LEU A 310 -1.77 0.48 12.19
N THR A 311 -1.29 1.53 12.85
CA THR A 311 -0.09 1.51 13.69
C THR A 311 -0.46 1.82 15.12
N PHE A 312 0.06 1.07 16.07
CA PHE A 312 -0.24 1.21 17.48
C PHE A 312 0.92 1.88 18.22
N LYS A 313 0.64 3.01 18.87
CA LYS A 313 1.55 3.61 19.86
C LYS A 313 1.00 3.30 21.24
N TRP A 314 1.64 2.35 21.90
CA TRP A 314 1.30 1.93 23.27
C TRP A 314 1.99 2.83 24.30
N PRO A 315 1.34 3.14 25.45
CA PRO A 315 2.00 3.85 26.54
C PRO A 315 3.26 3.12 27.02
N ALA A 316 4.33 3.83 27.40
CA ALA A 316 5.60 3.21 27.81
C ALA A 316 5.46 2.16 28.94
N ASN A 317 4.50 2.39 29.84
CA ASN A 317 4.20 1.48 30.95
C ASN A 317 3.59 0.15 30.49
N SER A 318 2.86 0.11 29.37
CA SER A 318 2.19 -1.10 28.90
C SER A 318 3.16 -2.08 28.22
N ILE A 319 4.31 -1.61 27.72
CA ILE A 319 5.35 -2.48 27.16
C ILE A 319 5.97 -3.35 28.27
N ASN A 320 6.37 -2.71 29.38
CA ASN A 320 6.91 -3.44 30.54
C ASN A 320 5.85 -4.38 31.16
N GLN A 321 4.57 -3.99 31.15
CA GLN A 321 3.47 -4.86 31.57
C GLN A 321 3.25 -6.05 30.62
N ALA A 322 3.37 -5.85 29.30
CA ALA A 322 3.25 -6.93 28.34
C ALA A 322 4.37 -7.97 28.48
N PHE A 323 5.61 -7.54 28.79
CA PHE A 323 6.72 -8.45 29.05
C PHE A 323 6.66 -9.13 30.43
N THR A 324 5.91 -8.59 31.39
CA THR A 324 5.73 -9.21 32.72
C THR A 324 4.50 -10.12 32.80
N GLY A 325 3.61 -10.11 31.80
CA GLY A 325 2.44 -10.98 31.73
C GLY A 325 2.80 -12.45 31.50
N LYS A 326 2.33 -13.35 32.38
CA LYS A 326 2.49 -14.82 32.31
C LYS A 326 2.16 -15.43 30.93
N SER A 327 1.22 -14.84 30.20
CA SER A 327 0.74 -15.32 28.90
C SER A 327 1.82 -15.39 27.81
N MET A 328 2.83 -14.50 27.80
CA MET A 328 3.90 -14.56 26.78
C MET A 328 4.88 -15.70 27.09
N LEU A 329 5.20 -15.92 28.36
CA LEU A 329 6.04 -17.04 28.79
C LEU A 329 5.34 -18.38 28.57
N GLU A 330 4.02 -18.47 28.79
CA GLU A 330 3.23 -19.68 28.55
C GLU A 330 3.10 -20.02 27.05
N SER A 331 2.93 -19.01 26.18
CA SER A 331 2.91 -19.22 24.72
C SER A 331 4.29 -19.58 24.16
N LEU A 332 5.37 -19.11 24.79
CA LEU A 332 6.73 -19.56 24.48
C LEU A 332 7.00 -20.99 24.98
N GLN A 333 6.36 -21.44 26.06
CA GLN A 333 6.49 -22.81 26.56
C GLN A 333 5.83 -23.87 25.66
N GLN A 334 4.96 -23.47 24.72
CA GLN A 334 4.28 -24.40 23.81
C GLN A 334 5.16 -24.98 22.69
N TYR A 335 6.31 -24.37 22.40
CA TYR A 335 7.20 -24.86 21.34
C TYR A 335 8.36 -25.67 21.90
N SER A 336 8.75 -26.73 21.19
CA SER A 336 9.96 -27.47 21.55
C SER A 336 11.21 -26.58 21.40
N THR A 337 12.26 -26.88 22.16
CA THR A 337 13.56 -26.20 22.06
C THR A 337 14.11 -26.23 20.63
N GLU A 338 13.87 -27.30 19.88
CA GLU A 338 14.25 -27.41 18.47
C GLU A 338 13.45 -26.46 17.56
N GLN A 339 12.14 -26.32 17.78
CA GLN A 339 11.29 -25.38 17.02
C GLN A 339 11.71 -23.93 17.29
N HIS A 340 12.02 -23.60 18.55
CA HIS A 340 12.58 -22.29 18.91
C HIS A 340 13.91 -22.02 18.23
N ALA A 341 14.84 -22.98 18.24
CA ALA A 341 16.14 -22.82 17.60
C ALA A 341 16.02 -22.66 16.07
N ALA A 342 15.17 -23.46 15.42
CA ALA A 342 14.90 -23.36 13.99
C ALA A 342 14.28 -22.01 13.61
N ARG A 343 13.31 -21.54 14.41
CA ARG A 343 12.65 -20.24 14.22
C ARG A 343 13.61 -19.08 14.45
N ALA A 344 14.38 -19.09 15.54
CA ALA A 344 15.40 -18.09 15.81
C ALA A 344 16.42 -18.00 14.66
N LYS A 345 16.87 -19.15 14.13
CA LYS A 345 17.77 -19.22 12.98
C LYS A 345 17.15 -18.64 11.70
N ARG A 346 15.85 -18.91 11.44
CA ARG A 346 15.11 -18.32 10.31
C ARG A 346 14.98 -16.81 10.47
N ASN A 347 14.57 -16.33 11.65
CA ASN A 347 14.43 -14.91 11.95
C ASN A 347 15.77 -14.17 11.80
N TRP A 348 16.86 -14.74 12.32
CA TRP A 348 18.18 -14.15 12.19
C TRP A 348 18.65 -14.03 10.72
N ARG A 349 18.34 -15.03 9.89
CA ARG A 349 18.60 -14.94 8.44
C ARG A 349 17.79 -13.82 7.79
N MET A 350 16.51 -13.66 8.14
CA MET A 350 15.68 -12.58 7.62
C MET A 350 16.20 -11.21 8.05
N VAL A 351 16.54 -11.02 9.32
CA VAL A 351 17.15 -9.78 9.82
C VAL A 351 18.44 -9.47 9.06
N ARG A 352 19.32 -10.46 8.87
CA ARG A 352 20.56 -10.27 8.11
C ARG A 352 20.29 -9.85 6.66
N THR A 353 19.35 -10.50 5.98
CA THR A 353 18.94 -10.15 4.62
C THR A 353 18.34 -8.74 4.58
N LEU A 354 17.47 -8.38 5.52
CA LEU A 354 16.90 -7.05 5.62
C LEU A 354 17.93 -5.98 5.94
N CYS A 355 18.92 -6.24 6.78
CA CYS A 355 20.03 -5.30 6.99
C CYS A 355 20.82 -5.06 5.70
N VAL A 356 21.07 -6.11 4.92
CA VAL A 356 21.74 -5.98 3.61
C VAL A 356 20.87 -5.19 2.64
N GLU A 357 19.59 -5.52 2.53
CA GLU A 357 18.63 -4.84 1.65
C GLU A 357 18.38 -3.39 2.08
N TYR A 358 18.31 -3.10 3.38
CA TYR A 358 18.26 -1.75 3.93
C TYR A 358 19.53 -0.97 3.56
N ARG A 359 20.72 -1.54 3.76
CA ARG A 359 21.98 -0.88 3.37
C ARG A 359 22.05 -0.65 1.86
N ARG A 360 21.56 -1.58 1.04
CA ARG A 360 21.44 -1.42 -0.42
C ARG A 360 20.47 -0.31 -0.78
N ALA A 361 19.25 -0.33 -0.24
CA ALA A 361 18.23 0.70 -0.47
C ALA A 361 18.69 2.08 0.00
N HIS A 362 19.31 2.16 1.19
CA HIS A 362 19.91 3.38 1.73
C HIS A 362 21.02 3.91 0.82
N ARG A 363 21.93 3.04 0.34
CA ARG A 363 22.95 3.44 -0.65
C ARG A 363 22.31 3.95 -1.94
N ARG A 364 21.31 3.24 -2.49
CA ARG A 364 20.57 3.69 -3.70
C ARG A 364 19.94 5.07 -3.46
N MET A 365 19.27 5.27 -2.33
CA MET A 365 18.65 6.54 -1.94
C MET A 365 19.68 7.67 -1.80
N VAL A 366 20.82 7.42 -1.11
CA VAL A 366 21.90 8.40 -0.97
C VAL A 366 22.49 8.76 -2.33
N VAL A 367 22.72 7.77 -3.20
CA VAL A 367 23.19 8.00 -4.57
C VAL A 367 22.17 8.83 -5.37
N GLN A 368 20.87 8.53 -5.26
CA GLN A 368 19.83 9.32 -5.93
C GLN A 368 19.75 10.76 -5.40
N LYS A 369 19.81 10.96 -4.08
CA LYS A 369 19.87 12.28 -3.46
C LYS A 369 21.10 13.07 -3.92
N TRP A 370 22.26 12.41 -3.97
CA TRP A 370 23.49 13.01 -4.47
C TRP A 370 23.38 13.36 -5.96
N GLN A 371 22.88 12.45 -6.81
CA GLN A 371 22.65 12.73 -8.23
C GLN A 371 21.65 13.87 -8.43
N ARG A 372 20.60 13.97 -7.62
CA ARG A 372 19.65 15.09 -7.65
C ARG A 372 20.33 16.40 -7.25
N ALA A 373 21.09 16.40 -6.17
CA ALA A 373 21.86 17.57 -5.73
C ALA A 373 22.86 18.02 -6.80
N VAL A 374 23.59 17.08 -7.42
CA VAL A 374 24.51 17.35 -8.54
C VAL A 374 23.77 17.94 -9.74
N ARG A 375 22.60 17.40 -10.11
CA ARG A 375 21.78 17.96 -11.21
C ARG A 375 21.30 19.38 -10.90
N LEU A 376 20.86 19.64 -9.68
CA LEU A 376 20.42 20.98 -9.25
C LEU A 376 21.58 21.97 -9.23
N ALA A 377 22.75 21.56 -8.70
CA ALA A 377 23.96 22.38 -8.71
C ALA A 377 24.43 22.67 -10.15
N LEU A 378 24.41 21.68 -11.05
CA LEU A 378 24.74 21.88 -12.46
C LEU A 378 23.76 22.82 -13.16
N ALA A 379 22.46 22.70 -12.89
CA ALA A 379 21.44 23.59 -13.45
C ALA A 379 21.62 25.03 -12.96
N ALA A 380 21.91 25.22 -11.67
CA ALA A 380 22.23 26.53 -11.10
C ALA A 380 23.51 27.12 -11.72
N GLY A 381 24.58 26.31 -11.83
CA GLY A 381 25.83 26.69 -12.48
C GLY A 381 25.64 27.08 -13.95
N MET A 382 24.82 26.34 -14.72
CA MET A 382 24.49 26.71 -16.10
C MET A 382 23.71 28.02 -16.19
N LYS A 383 22.77 28.27 -15.27
CA LYS A 383 22.02 29.54 -15.22
C LYS A 383 22.95 30.71 -14.92
N GLN A 384 23.89 30.54 -14.00
CA GLN A 384 24.89 31.55 -13.67
C GLN A 384 25.90 31.76 -14.80
N ALA A 385 26.34 30.69 -15.45
CA ALA A 385 27.20 30.74 -16.63
C ALA A 385 26.58 31.56 -17.75
N ARG A 386 25.30 31.32 -18.09
CA ARG A 386 24.57 32.12 -19.09
C ARG A 386 24.46 33.59 -18.72
N ARG A 387 24.16 33.90 -17.45
CA ARG A 387 24.13 35.30 -16.96
C ARG A 387 25.48 35.99 -17.18
N LEU A 388 26.57 35.27 -16.92
CA LEU A 388 27.91 35.80 -17.12
C LEU A 388 28.24 36.00 -18.60
N GLU A 389 27.87 35.05 -19.46
CA GLU A 389 28.01 35.18 -20.92
C GLU A 389 27.28 36.44 -21.42
N GLU A 390 26.05 36.65 -20.96
CA GLU A 390 25.26 37.84 -21.29
C GLU A 390 25.91 39.14 -20.77
N GLU A 391 26.44 39.15 -19.55
CA GLU A 391 27.09 40.32 -18.96
C GLU A 391 28.39 40.69 -19.69
N LEU A 392 29.25 39.71 -19.97
CA LEU A 392 30.50 39.91 -20.69
C LEU A 392 30.25 40.34 -22.14
N TRP A 393 29.20 39.79 -22.78
CA TRP A 393 28.77 40.27 -24.08
C TRP A 393 28.27 41.72 -24.03
N LYS A 394 27.45 42.08 -23.04
CA LYS A 394 26.89 43.44 -22.90
C LYS A 394 27.98 44.48 -22.59
N ARG A 395 28.93 44.17 -21.71
CA ARG A 395 29.97 45.11 -21.26
C ARG A 395 31.16 45.19 -22.21
N GLU A 396 31.68 44.04 -22.63
CA GLU A 396 32.96 43.95 -23.33
C GLU A 396 32.82 43.54 -24.80
N ARG A 397 31.58 43.28 -25.28
CA ARG A 397 31.31 42.74 -26.62
C ARG A 397 32.07 41.44 -26.90
N MET A 398 32.36 40.69 -25.84
CA MET A 398 33.16 39.47 -25.93
C MET A 398 32.26 38.24 -25.96
N VAL A 399 32.45 37.38 -26.97
CA VAL A 399 31.81 36.06 -26.99
C VAL A 399 32.67 35.10 -26.19
N VAL A 400 32.11 34.59 -25.10
CA VAL A 400 32.75 33.60 -24.24
C VAL A 400 31.87 32.37 -24.11
N ASN A 401 32.51 31.23 -23.82
CA ASN A 401 31.85 30.00 -23.41
C ASN A 401 32.13 29.80 -21.92
N VAL A 402 31.09 29.80 -21.11
CA VAL A 402 31.18 29.65 -19.66
C VAL A 402 30.69 28.26 -19.28
N SER A 403 31.59 27.45 -18.75
CA SER A 403 31.26 26.09 -18.29
C SER A 403 30.38 26.13 -17.03
N PRO A 404 29.67 25.03 -16.69
CA PRO A 404 28.90 24.92 -15.44
C PRO A 404 29.77 25.07 -14.17
N SER A 405 31.08 24.84 -14.27
CA SER A 405 32.07 25.10 -13.21
C SER A 405 32.59 26.55 -13.22
N LEU A 406 31.92 27.45 -13.94
CA LEU A 406 32.24 28.87 -14.09
C LEU A 406 33.63 29.19 -14.66
N LYS A 407 34.25 28.23 -15.36
CA LYS A 407 35.44 28.52 -16.18
C LYS A 407 35.00 29.23 -17.45
N VAL A 408 35.54 30.42 -17.67
CA VAL A 408 35.26 31.27 -18.83
C VAL A 408 36.34 31.06 -19.86
N ARG A 409 35.96 30.74 -21.09
CA ARG A 409 36.90 30.61 -22.22
C ARG A 409 36.48 31.52 -23.36
N ASN A 410 37.45 32.15 -24.02
CA ASN A 410 37.19 32.90 -25.25
C ASN A 410 36.98 31.95 -26.44
N GLN A 411 36.66 32.50 -27.61
CA GLN A 411 36.50 31.72 -28.85
C GLN A 411 37.76 30.93 -29.27
N LYS A 412 38.95 31.34 -28.80
CA LYS A 412 40.22 30.63 -29.03
C LYS A 412 40.47 29.52 -28.00
N GLY A 413 39.52 29.27 -27.09
CA GLY A 413 39.65 28.28 -26.03
C GLY A 413 40.55 28.67 -24.87
N GLN A 414 41.04 29.92 -24.84
CA GLN A 414 41.90 30.41 -23.76
C GLN A 414 41.05 30.83 -22.56
N GLU A 415 41.51 30.47 -21.36
CA GLU A 415 40.84 30.83 -20.11
C GLU A 415 40.97 32.34 -19.87
N VAL A 416 39.82 33.01 -19.69
CA VAL A 416 39.77 34.45 -19.44
C VAL A 416 39.77 34.66 -17.94
N SER A 417 40.82 35.27 -17.41
CA SER A 417 40.90 35.62 -16.00
C SER A 417 39.91 36.76 -15.71
N LEU A 418 38.82 36.44 -15.02
CA LEU A 418 37.90 37.44 -14.49
C LEU A 418 38.57 38.16 -13.31
N ARG A 419 39.44 39.14 -13.59
CA ARG A 419 39.98 40.00 -12.54
C ARG A 419 38.81 40.80 -11.94
N ALA A 420 38.50 40.50 -10.69
CA ALA A 420 37.61 41.27 -9.80
C ALA A 420 36.08 41.21 -10.05
N MET A 421 35.53 40.05 -10.42
CA MET A 421 34.12 39.78 -10.12
C MET A 421 34.04 39.00 -8.81
N HIS A 422 33.73 39.69 -7.70
CA HIS A 422 33.35 39.02 -6.46
C HIS A 422 32.01 38.31 -6.70
N PHE A 423 32.09 37.00 -6.94
CA PHE A 423 30.91 36.16 -6.98
C PHE A 423 30.49 35.87 -5.55
N ASP A 424 29.27 36.28 -5.22
CA ASP A 424 28.66 35.88 -3.96
C ASP A 424 28.23 34.41 -4.05
N LEU A 425 29.15 33.52 -3.66
CA LEU A 425 28.93 32.09 -3.63
C LEU A 425 27.93 31.65 -2.55
N THR A 426 27.51 32.56 -1.66
CA THR A 426 26.50 32.25 -0.64
C THR A 426 25.13 31.97 -1.24
N ALA A 427 24.85 32.43 -2.46
CA ALA A 427 23.59 32.18 -3.15
C ALA A 427 23.44 30.74 -3.71
N VAL A 428 24.47 29.90 -3.61
CA VAL A 428 24.50 28.51 -4.14
C VAL A 428 24.43 27.45 -3.03
N ALA A 429 24.69 27.83 -1.78
CA ALA A 429 24.53 26.98 -0.59
C ALA A 429 23.09 27.05 -0.07
#